data_AF-A0A7J2YAJ9-F1
#
_entry.id   AF-A0A7J2YAJ9-F1
#
_cell.length_a   1.000
_cell.length_b   1.000
_cell.length_c   1.000
_cell.angle_alpha   90.00
_cell.angle_beta   90.00
_cell.angle_gamma   90.00
#
_symmetry.space_group_name_H-M   'P 1'
#
loop_
_entity.id
_entity.type
_entity.pdbx_description
1 polymer ?
#
loop_
_entity_poly.entity_id
_entity_poly.type
_entity_poly.pdbx_seq_one_letter_code
_entity_poly.pdbx_strand_id
1 'polypeptide(L)' 'MLRAKGKYASSTENRRLVWENIVWPLVLEKDRPYFTIEECHAMRDEFCEKEGINQSKVAGGFVSLIVKGLLVKDKDLY' A
#
# COMPACT_ATOMS: atom_id res chain seq x y z
N MET A 1 19.55 -5.24 22.26
CA MET A 1 19.53 -4.82 20.84
C MET A 1 18.35 -5.48 20.16
N LEU A 2 17.34 -4.73 19.72
CA LEU A 2 16.32 -5.25 18.83
C LEU A 2 17.00 -5.58 17.49
N ARG A 3 16.99 -6.86 17.09
CA ARG A 3 17.50 -7.26 15.78
C ARG A 3 16.60 -6.63 14.71
N ALA A 4 17.21 -5.90 13.78
CA ALA A 4 16.49 -5.37 12.63
C ALA A 4 15.90 -6.53 11.81
N LYS A 5 14.69 -6.33 11.30
CA LYS A 5 14.05 -7.31 10.41
C LYS A 5 14.91 -7.52 9.16
N GLY A 6 15.01 -8.77 8.72
CA GLY A 6 15.62 -9.09 7.43
C GLY A 6 14.78 -8.57 6.26
N LYS A 7 15.42 -8.36 5.10
CA LYS A 7 14.80 -7.77 3.89
C LYS A 7 13.43 -8.38 3.53
N TYR A 8 13.34 -9.71 3.53
CA TYR A 8 12.10 -10.41 3.17
C TYR A 8 10.96 -10.15 4.17
N ALA A 9 11.28 -10.13 5.47
CA ALA A 9 10.32 -9.86 6.53
C ALA A 9 9.82 -8.41 6.46
N SER A 10 10.72 -7.44 6.26
CA SER A 10 10.36 -6.03 6.06
C SER A 10 9.48 -5.82 4.83
N SER A 11 9.82 -6.44 3.69
CA SER A 11 9.01 -6.33 2.48
C SER A 11 7.61 -6.94 2.64
N THR A 12 7.53 -8.08 3.35
CA THR A 12 6.24 -8.72 3.64
C THR A 12 5.38 -7.88 4.58
N GLU A 13 5.98 -7.23 5.57
CA GLU A 13 5.29 -6.27 6.45
C GLU A 13 4.77 -5.06 5.68
N ASN A 14 5.63 -4.41 4.88
CA ASN A 14 5.22 -3.24 4.09
C ASN A 14 4.06 -3.57 3.14
N ARG A 15 4.08 -4.77 2.54
CA ARG A 15 3.00 -5.23 1.67
C ARG A 15 1.67 -5.40 2.41
N ARG A 16 1.69 -6.01 3.61
CA ARG A 16 0.49 -6.16 4.44
C ARG A 16 -0.05 -4.81 4.88
N LEU A 17 0.83 -3.92 5.32
CA LEU A 17 0.49 -2.56 5.72
C LEU A 17 -0.26 -1.80 4.63
N VAL A 18 0.22 -1.87 3.37
CA VAL A 18 -0.47 -1.23 2.23
C VAL A 18 -1.79 -1.92 1.90
N TRP A 19 -1.82 -3.26 1.94
CA TRP A 19 -3.05 -4.01 1.67
C TRP A 19 -4.16 -3.66 2.67
N GLU A 20 -3.85 -3.74 3.96
CA GLU A 20 -4.82 -3.61 5.05
C GLU A 20 -5.32 -2.17 5.21
N ASN A 21 -4.46 -1.17 4.99
CA ASN A 21 -4.78 0.22 5.35
C ASN A 21 -5.04 1.13 4.14
N ILE A 22 -4.76 0.69 2.92
CA ILE A 22 -4.95 1.52 1.72
C ILE A 22 -5.77 0.78 0.67
N VAL A 23 -5.28 -0.36 0.17
CA VAL A 23 -5.94 -1.06 -0.95
C VAL A 23 -7.29 -1.63 -0.54
N TRP A 24 -7.35 -2.37 0.57
CA TRP A 24 -8.59 -3.01 1.01
C TRP A 24 -9.67 -1.98 1.42
N PRO A 25 -9.36 -0.92 2.18
CA PRO A 25 -10.32 0.16 2.44
C PRO A 25 -10.84 0.82 1.17
N LEU A 26 -9.99 1.08 0.16
CA LEU A 26 -10.44 1.66 -1.11
C LEU A 26 -11.43 0.75 -1.85
N VAL A 27 -11.15 -0.56 -1.91
CA VAL A 27 -12.06 -1.52 -2.54
C VAL A 27 -13.41 -1.55 -1.83
N LEU A 28 -13.42 -1.52 -0.49
CA LEU A 28 -14.65 -1.51 0.29
C LEU A 28 -15.41 -0.19 0.17
N GLU A 29 -14.72 0.96 0.17
CA GLU A 29 -15.35 2.28 0.10
C GLU A 29 -15.94 2.56 -1.29
N LYS A 30 -15.23 2.17 -2.35
CA LYS A 30 -15.68 2.41 -3.73
C LYS A 30 -16.61 1.34 -4.27
N ASP A 31 -16.74 0.21 -3.57
CA ASP A 31 -17.55 -0.95 -3.98
C ASP A 31 -17.21 -1.45 -5.40
N ARG A 32 -15.91 -1.46 -5.73
CA ARG A 32 -15.39 -1.89 -7.03
C ARG A 32 -13.97 -2.43 -6.90
N PRO A 33 -13.55 -3.32 -7.81
CA PRO A 33 -12.23 -3.96 -7.74
C PRO A 33 -11.09 -3.09 -8.30
N TYR A 34 -11.31 -1.80 -8.53
CA TYR A 34 -10.33 -0.87 -9.09
C TYR A 34 -10.48 0.52 -8.47
N PHE A 35 -9.41 1.30 -8.45
CA PHE A 35 -9.42 2.67 -7.95
C PHE A 35 -8.44 3.54 -8.72
N THR A 36 -8.66 4.85 -8.73
CA THR A 36 -7.77 5.77 -9.45
C THR A 36 -6.49 6.03 -8.67
N ILE A 37 -5.47 6.53 -9.36
CA ILE A 37 -4.23 6.99 -8.72
C ILE A 37 -4.53 8.08 -7.68
N GLU A 38 -5.46 8.98 -7.95
CA GLU A 38 -5.86 10.06 -7.04
C GLU A 38 -6.53 9.52 -5.79
N GLU A 39 -7.45 8.57 -5.93
CA GLU A 39 -8.10 7.89 -4.78
C GLU A 39 -7.05 7.19 -3.91
N CYS A 40 -6.10 6.50 -4.57
CA CYS A 40 -4.99 5.85 -3.89
C CYS A 40 -4.08 6.84 -3.15
N HIS A 41 -3.78 8.00 -3.76
CA HIS A 41 -2.95 9.03 -3.15
C HIS A 41 -3.64 9.68 -1.95
N ALA A 42 -4.93 10.01 -2.07
CA ALA A 42 -5.70 10.58 -0.97
C ALA A 42 -5.73 9.65 0.26
N MET A 43 -6.07 8.37 0.06
CA MET A 43 -6.10 7.37 1.14
C MET A 43 -4.70 7.16 1.74
N ARG A 44 -3.66 7.12 0.90
CA ARG A 44 -2.26 7.00 1.35
C ARG A 44 -1.88 8.18 2.24
N ASP A 45 -2.16 9.41 1.80
CA ASP A 45 -1.72 10.61 2.49
C ASP A 45 -2.44 10.74 3.83
N GLU A 46 -3.75 10.49 3.86
CA GLU A 46 -4.53 10.41 5.10
C GLU A 46 -3.96 9.37 6.08
N PHE A 47 -3.64 8.16 5.59
CA PHE A 47 -3.04 7.11 6.41
C PHE A 47 -1.65 7.48 6.94
N CYS A 48 -0.79 8.05 6.09
CA CYS A 48 0.57 8.44 6.48
C CYS A 48 0.56 9.57 7.52
N GLU A 49 -0.34 10.53 7.39
CA GLU A 49 -0.52 11.62 8.35
C GLU A 49 -1.01 11.11 9.70
N LYS A 50 -2.04 10.24 9.72
CA LYS A 50 -2.61 9.70 10.96
C LYS A 50 -1.63 8.83 11.75
N GLU A 51 -0.90 7.95 11.06
CA GLU A 51 -0.05 6.95 11.72
C GLU A 51 1.42 7.39 11.86
N GLY A 52 1.79 8.56 11.32
CA GLY A 52 3.17 9.03 11.32
C GLY A 52 4.13 8.12 10.54
N ILE A 53 3.62 7.43 9.52
CA ILE A 53 4.37 6.45 8.74
C ILE A 53 5.09 7.13 7.57
N ASN A 54 6.37 6.79 7.38
CA ASN A 54 7.15 7.29 6.25
C ASN A 54 6.63 6.70 4.92
N GLN A 55 6.33 7.58 3.96
CA GLN A 55 5.84 7.23 2.62
C GLN A 55 6.74 6.23 1.87
N SER A 56 8.05 6.17 2.16
CA SER A 56 8.96 5.17 1.56
C SER A 56 8.59 3.73 1.91
N LYS A 57 8.09 3.46 3.11
CA LYS A 57 7.62 2.12 3.51
C LYS A 57 6.39 1.72 2.71
N VAL A 58 5.48 2.67 2.52
CA VAL A 58 4.25 2.50 1.73
C VAL A 58 4.57 2.27 0.25
N ALA A 59 5.46 3.07 -0.33
CA ALA A 59 5.93 2.89 -1.70
C ALA A 59 6.51 1.48 -1.93
N GLY A 60 7.33 0.99 -1.00
CA GLY A 60 7.85 -0.38 -1.06
C GLY A 60 6.77 -1.46 -0.97
N GLY A 61 5.70 -1.22 -0.22
CA GLY A 61 4.53 -2.10 -0.15
C GLY A 61 3.78 -2.17 -1.47
N PHE A 62 3.50 -1.02 -2.10
CA PHE A 62 2.88 -0.95 -3.43
C PHE A 62 3.69 -1.66 -4.51
N VAL A 63 5.00 -1.38 -4.59
CA VAL A 63 5.90 -2.08 -5.52
C VAL A 63 5.85 -3.59 -5.29
N SER A 64 5.83 -4.02 -4.03
CA SER A 64 5.73 -5.44 -3.71
C SER A 64 4.39 -6.06 -4.12
N LEU A 65 3.27 -5.32 -4.07
CA LEU A 65 1.96 -5.82 -4.54
C LEU A 65 1.97 -5.99 -6.06
N ILE A 66 2.50 -5.00 -6.78
CA ILE A 66 2.56 -4.99 -8.25
C ILE A 66 3.46 -6.12 -8.77
N VAL A 67 4.67 -6.27 -8.23
CA VAL A 67 5.61 -7.33 -8.64
C VAL A 67 5.04 -8.73 -8.38
N LYS A 68 4.16 -8.88 -7.37
CA LYS A 68 3.49 -10.14 -7.03
C LYS A 68 2.24 -10.40 -7.89
N GLY A 69 1.79 -9.45 -8.71
CA GLY A 69 0.55 -9.53 -9.48
C GLY A 69 -0.72 -9.40 -8.63
N LEU A 70 -0.62 -8.84 -7.43
CA LEU A 70 -1.75 -8.64 -6.52
C LEU A 70 -2.45 -7.29 -6.75
N LEU A 71 -1.76 -6.34 -7.37
CA LEU A 71 -2.27 -5.04 -7.80
C LEU A 71 -1.76 -4.80 -9.22
N VAL A 72 -2.60 -4.31 -10.13
CA VAL A 72 -2.22 -4.10 -11.53
C VAL A 72 -2.37 -2.64 -11.85
N LYS A 73 -1.28 -1.99 -12.28
CA LYS A 73 -1.36 -0.61 -12.75
C LYS A 73 -1.77 -0.60 -14.22
N ASP A 74 -2.92 0.00 -14.53
CA ASP A 74 -3.36 0.26 -15.90
C ASP A 74 -3.65 1.76 -16.07
N LYS A 75 -2.74 2.46 -16.76
CA LYS A 75 -2.78 3.92 -16.93
C LYS A 75 -2.94 4.64 -15.59
N ASP A 76 -4.14 5.19 -15.36
CA ASP A 76 -4.52 6.00 -14.21
C ASP A 76 -5.32 5.21 -13.16
N LEU A 77 -5.40 3.88 -13.33
CA LEU A 77 -6.09 2.95 -12.44
C LEU A 77 -5.12 1.93 -11.83
N TYR A 78 -5.51 1.46 -10.65
CA TYR A 78 -4.95 0.32 -9.92
C TYR A 78 -6.01 -0.74 -9.66
#